data_AF-A0A8J9VCV8-F1
#
_entry.id   AF-A0A8J9VCV8-F1
#
_cell.length_a   1.000
_cell.length_b   1.000
_cell.length_c   1.000
_cell.angle_alpha   90.00
_cell.angle_beta   90.00
_cell.angle_gamma   90.00
#
_symmetry.space_group_name_H-M   'P 1'
#
loop_
_entity.id
_entity.type
_entity.pdbx_description
1 polymer ?
#
loop_
_entity_poly.entity_id
_entity_poly.type
_entity_poly.pdbx_seq_one_letter_code
_entity_poly.pdbx_strand_id
1 'polypeptide(L)'
;MKCCKEFSVRPLVVIFCVLACGCTAVPTWQPTWLPTYRPGGHGCDDGGRVYSRGEVIAEVPGCMGYGRYCNDNDEIISWDNFGIGCCEHEGQYYEDGETVTVEGVTCHCKGSEDIEPDPMICTGSSTAPVITTTTTAPQTAGVEQEADKMQVWYDNFTQLMAEMLVAVEKLGQCSAGPAASAKGT
;
A
#
# COMPACT_ATOMS: atom_id res chain seq x y z
N MET A 1 -2.64 -43.96 -9.79
CA MET A 1 -3.48 -43.22 -8.82
C MET A 1 -3.18 -43.72 -7.41
N LYS A 2 -2.10 -43.23 -6.78
CA LYS A 2 -1.69 -43.60 -5.41
C LYS A 2 -1.10 -42.41 -4.63
N CYS A 3 -1.55 -41.18 -4.90
CA CYS A 3 -0.97 -39.96 -4.29
C CYS A 3 -1.89 -39.23 -3.29
N CYS A 4 -3.06 -39.78 -2.94
CA CYS A 4 -3.94 -39.18 -1.92
C CYS A 4 -4.21 -40.16 -0.78
N LYS A 5 -3.16 -40.68 -0.14
CA LYS A 5 -3.32 -41.41 1.11
C LYS A 5 -2.29 -40.89 2.11
N GLU A 6 -2.82 -40.25 3.15
CA GLU A 6 -2.14 -39.75 4.36
C GLU A 6 -1.46 -38.38 4.27
N PHE A 7 -2.27 -37.31 4.16
CA PHE A 7 -1.94 -36.03 4.78
C PHE A 7 -2.74 -35.91 6.08
N SER A 8 -2.07 -36.22 7.19
CA SER A 8 -2.57 -35.99 8.55
C SER A 8 -2.67 -34.48 8.77
N VAL A 9 -3.90 -33.98 8.82
CA VAL A 9 -4.24 -32.56 8.83
C VAL A 9 -4.12 -31.97 10.23
N ARG A 10 -3.19 -31.02 10.39
CA ARG A 10 -3.33 -29.92 11.35
C ARG A 10 -4.53 -29.05 10.94
N PRO A 11 -5.25 -28.40 11.88
CA PRO A 11 -6.58 -27.81 11.67
C PRO A 11 -6.65 -26.60 10.73
N LEU A 12 -5.53 -26.19 10.11
CA LEU A 12 -5.49 -25.09 9.13
C LEU A 12 -5.79 -25.53 7.68
N VAL A 13 -6.02 -26.83 7.44
CA VAL A 13 -6.27 -27.42 6.09
C VAL A 13 -7.72 -27.92 5.95
N VAL A 14 -8.69 -27.26 6.58
CA VAL A 14 -10.12 -27.61 6.42
C VAL A 14 -10.77 -26.88 5.22
N ILE A 15 -10.14 -25.83 4.70
CA ILE A 15 -10.68 -25.10 3.53
C ILE A 15 -10.58 -25.92 2.23
N PHE A 16 -9.74 -26.97 2.19
CA PHE A 16 -9.55 -27.79 0.98
C PHE A 16 -10.52 -28.99 0.82
N CYS A 17 -11.31 -29.35 1.84
CA CYS A 17 -12.22 -30.51 1.76
C CYS A 17 -13.55 -30.25 1.05
N VAL A 18 -13.84 -29.02 0.61
CA VAL A 18 -15.09 -28.70 -0.11
C VAL A 18 -15.07 -29.21 -1.56
N LEU A 19 -13.92 -29.70 -2.06
CA LEU A 19 -13.77 -30.14 -3.46
C LEU A 19 -14.16 -31.60 -3.75
N ALA A 20 -14.46 -32.44 -2.75
CA ALA A 20 -14.65 -33.88 -2.98
C ALA A 20 -16.11 -34.37 -3.03
N CYS A 21 -17.10 -33.55 -2.69
CA CYS A 21 -18.52 -33.94 -2.69
C CYS A 21 -19.36 -33.10 -3.67
N GLY A 22 -19.37 -33.50 -4.94
CA GLY A 22 -20.64 -33.83 -5.62
C GLY A 22 -21.74 -32.78 -5.78
N CYS A 23 -21.42 -31.51 -6.05
CA CYS A 23 -22.37 -30.58 -6.66
C CYS A 23 -21.79 -30.02 -7.97
N THR A 24 -22.21 -30.58 -9.10
CA THR A 24 -21.88 -30.16 -10.47
C THR A 24 -22.62 -28.89 -10.90
N ALA A 25 -22.69 -27.90 -10.02
CA ALA A 25 -22.82 -26.52 -10.45
C ALA A 25 -21.47 -25.92 -10.11
N VAL A 26 -20.54 -25.92 -11.08
CA VAL A 26 -19.35 -25.08 -10.97
C VAL A 26 -19.92 -23.66 -10.99
N PRO A 27 -19.99 -22.92 -9.86
CA PRO A 27 -20.15 -21.49 -9.99
C PRO A 27 -19.00 -21.07 -10.85
N THR A 28 -19.28 -20.63 -12.08
CA THR A 28 -18.34 -19.85 -12.85
C THR A 28 -18.16 -18.58 -12.05
N TRP A 29 -17.33 -18.64 -11.01
CA TRP A 29 -16.59 -17.51 -10.50
C TRP A 29 -15.75 -17.07 -11.69
N GLN A 30 -16.37 -16.35 -12.62
CA GLN A 30 -15.62 -15.49 -13.49
C GLN A 30 -14.96 -14.53 -12.50
N PRO A 31 -13.63 -14.56 -12.35
CA PRO A 31 -12.98 -13.58 -11.53
C PRO A 31 -13.42 -12.23 -12.08
N THR A 32 -14.09 -11.43 -11.25
CA THR A 32 -14.55 -10.07 -11.60
C THR A 32 -13.38 -9.14 -11.96
N TRP A 33 -12.15 -9.65 -11.83
CA TRP A 33 -10.88 -9.05 -12.19
C TRP A 33 -10.44 -9.32 -13.63
N LEU A 34 -11.21 -10.03 -14.47
CA LEU A 34 -10.90 -10.01 -15.89
C LEU A 34 -11.13 -8.57 -16.38
N PRO A 35 -10.07 -7.84 -16.76
CA PRO A 35 -10.22 -6.48 -17.23
C PRO A 35 -11.22 -6.54 -18.38
N THR A 36 -12.27 -5.73 -18.28
CA THR A 36 -13.22 -5.59 -19.38
C THR A 36 -12.45 -4.83 -20.45
N TYR A 37 -11.64 -5.56 -21.24
CA TYR A 37 -10.84 -5.00 -22.32
C TYR A 37 -11.83 -4.45 -23.33
N ARG A 38 -12.12 -3.15 -23.21
CA ARG A 38 -12.96 -2.42 -24.14
C ARG A 38 -12.07 -2.08 -25.32
N PRO A 39 -12.18 -2.77 -26.47
CA PRO A 39 -11.29 -2.54 -27.58
C PRO A 39 -11.57 -1.12 -28.11
N GLY A 40 -10.59 -0.22 -27.97
CA GLY A 40 -10.70 1.19 -28.38
C GLY A 40 -10.98 2.21 -27.28
N GLY A 41 -10.88 1.83 -26.00
CA GLY A 41 -10.96 2.80 -24.90
C GLY A 41 -9.69 3.62 -24.78
N HIS A 42 -9.70 4.85 -25.30
CA HIS A 42 -8.75 5.89 -24.89
C HIS A 42 -8.96 6.18 -23.39
N GLY A 43 -7.88 6.20 -22.61
CA GLY A 43 -7.91 6.42 -21.16
C GLY A 43 -6.80 5.71 -20.42
N CYS A 44 -6.74 5.93 -19.11
CA CYS A 44 -5.72 5.37 -18.23
C CYS A 44 -6.24 4.10 -17.55
N ASP A 45 -5.47 3.02 -17.56
CA ASP A 45 -5.79 1.79 -16.80
C ASP A 45 -5.11 1.83 -15.43
N ASP A 46 -5.89 1.92 -14.34
CA ASP A 46 -5.42 1.79 -12.95
C ASP A 46 -6.12 0.60 -12.30
N GLY A 47 -5.38 -0.50 -12.14
CA GLY A 47 -5.89 -1.71 -11.50
C GLY A 47 -7.01 -2.44 -12.27
N GLY A 48 -7.02 -2.35 -13.61
CA GLY A 48 -8.02 -3.00 -14.46
C GLY A 48 -9.29 -2.18 -14.69
N ARG A 49 -9.35 -0.95 -14.14
CA ARG A 49 -10.39 0.04 -14.43
C ARG A 49 -9.82 1.12 -15.34
N VAL A 50 -10.52 1.39 -16.44
CA VAL A 50 -10.15 2.44 -17.40
C VAL A 50 -10.84 3.75 -17.01
N TYR A 51 -10.05 4.81 -16.85
CA TYR A 51 -10.47 6.17 -16.52
C TYR A 51 -10.37 7.07 -17.74
N SER A 52 -11.31 8.00 -17.88
CA SER A 52 -11.36 8.96 -18.98
C SER A 52 -10.30 10.06 -18.79
N ARG A 53 -9.91 10.74 -19.87
CA ARG A 53 -9.01 11.91 -19.80
C ARG A 53 -9.62 13.01 -18.94
N GLY A 54 -8.81 13.58 -18.05
CA GLY A 54 -9.22 14.53 -17.01
C GLY A 54 -9.92 13.91 -15.82
N GLU A 55 -10.19 12.60 -15.79
CA GLU A 55 -10.84 11.94 -14.65
C GLU A 55 -9.86 11.78 -13.48
N VAL A 56 -10.29 12.23 -12.30
CA VAL A 56 -9.57 12.02 -11.04
C VAL A 56 -9.77 10.58 -10.59
N ILE A 57 -8.66 9.86 -10.45
CA ILE A 57 -8.62 8.44 -10.07
C ILE A 57 -8.74 8.30 -8.56
N ALA A 58 -7.98 9.10 -7.82
CA ALA A 58 -8.00 9.15 -6.37
C ALA A 58 -7.58 10.54 -5.91
N GLU A 59 -8.20 11.03 -4.84
CA GLU A 59 -7.82 12.28 -4.18
C GLU A 59 -8.02 12.11 -2.68
N VAL A 60 -6.95 12.28 -1.94
CA VAL A 60 -6.92 12.32 -0.49
C VAL A 60 -6.67 13.77 -0.10
N PRO A 61 -7.64 14.47 0.51
CA PRO A 61 -7.44 15.85 0.95
C PRO A 61 -6.57 15.92 2.21
N GLY A 62 -6.17 17.14 2.56
CA GLY A 62 -5.44 17.48 3.78
C GLY A 62 -3.92 17.56 3.61
N CYS A 63 -3.21 17.73 4.72
CA CYS A 63 -1.76 18.03 4.74
C CYS A 63 -0.84 16.93 4.24
N MET A 64 -1.32 15.68 4.35
CA MET A 64 -0.69 14.49 3.79
C MET A 64 -1.43 14.04 2.53
N GLY A 65 -2.14 14.98 1.91
CA GLY A 65 -2.97 14.72 0.76
C GLY A 65 -2.14 14.36 -0.45
N TYR A 66 -2.70 13.51 -1.28
CA TYR A 66 -2.14 13.13 -2.56
C TYR A 66 -3.28 12.83 -3.52
N GLY A 67 -3.01 12.84 -4.81
CA GLY A 67 -3.99 12.44 -5.79
C GLY A 67 -3.36 11.90 -7.06
N ARG A 68 -4.22 11.29 -7.88
CA ARG A 68 -3.86 10.74 -9.18
C ARG A 68 -4.98 11.04 -10.16
N TYR A 69 -4.66 11.45 -11.38
CA TYR A 69 -5.63 11.69 -12.44
C TYR A 69 -5.10 11.19 -13.77
N CYS A 70 -6.02 10.92 -14.70
CA CYS A 70 -5.67 10.57 -16.06
C CYS A 70 -5.51 11.85 -16.91
N ASN A 71 -4.33 12.09 -17.48
CA ASN A 71 -4.12 13.26 -18.34
C ASN A 71 -4.64 13.03 -19.77
N ASP A 72 -4.50 14.05 -20.63
CA ASP A 72 -4.95 13.98 -22.03
C ASP A 72 -4.15 13.05 -22.94
N ASN A 73 -2.96 12.62 -22.48
CA ASN A 73 -2.07 11.69 -23.18
C ASN A 73 -2.30 10.23 -22.76
N ASP A 74 -3.37 9.95 -22.02
CA ASP A 74 -3.67 8.62 -21.46
C ASP A 74 -2.58 8.14 -20.46
N GLU A 75 -1.96 9.08 -19.73
CA GLU A 75 -0.98 8.82 -18.66
C GLU A 75 -1.56 9.14 -17.28
N ILE A 76 -1.26 8.30 -16.30
CA ILE A 76 -1.60 8.56 -14.90
C ILE A 76 -0.57 9.53 -14.33
N ILE A 77 -1.04 10.71 -13.94
CA ILE A 77 -0.24 11.72 -13.25
C ILE A 77 -0.59 11.69 -11.77
N SER A 78 0.42 11.47 -10.94
CA SER A 78 0.32 11.60 -9.49
C SER A 78 0.75 13.00 -9.07
N TRP A 79 0.11 13.54 -8.04
CA TRP A 79 0.53 14.76 -7.38
C TRP A 79 0.46 14.58 -5.87
N ASP A 80 1.35 15.25 -5.17
CA ASP A 80 1.37 15.31 -3.72
C ASP A 80 0.97 16.73 -3.30
N ASN A 81 -0.01 16.84 -2.42
CA ASN A 81 -0.47 18.10 -1.83
C ASN A 81 0.21 18.35 -0.47
N PHE A 82 1.42 17.82 -0.29
CA PHE A 82 2.12 17.93 0.97
C PHE A 82 2.46 19.40 1.26
N GLY A 83 2.19 19.85 2.48
CA GLY A 83 2.59 21.16 3.01
C GLY A 83 1.71 22.34 2.60
N ILE A 84 1.15 22.37 1.38
CA ILE A 84 0.32 23.49 0.92
C ILE A 84 -0.95 23.60 1.77
N GLY A 85 -1.19 24.78 2.32
CA GLY A 85 -2.34 25.04 3.20
C GLY A 85 -2.22 24.42 4.58
N CYS A 86 -1.01 23.99 4.98
CA CYS A 86 -0.79 23.27 6.22
C CYS A 86 0.28 23.86 7.11
N CYS A 87 0.19 23.51 8.39
CA CYS A 87 1.17 23.85 9.40
C CYS A 87 1.69 22.61 10.13
N GLU A 88 2.93 22.67 10.60
CA GLU A 88 3.54 21.65 11.46
C GLU A 88 3.69 22.16 12.90
N HIS A 89 3.37 21.30 13.87
CA HIS A 89 3.74 21.48 15.25
C HIS A 89 4.11 20.11 15.87
N GLU A 90 5.34 19.98 16.34
CA GLU A 90 5.87 18.75 16.96
C GLU A 90 5.69 17.48 16.08
N GLY A 91 5.87 17.61 14.76
CA GLY A 91 5.70 16.49 13.81
C GLY A 91 4.24 16.14 13.49
N GLN A 92 3.26 16.86 14.04
CA GLN A 92 1.85 16.79 13.67
C GLN A 92 1.50 17.88 12.67
N TYR A 93 0.56 17.58 11.77
CA TYR A 93 0.15 18.48 10.69
C TYR A 93 -1.28 18.96 10.90
N TYR A 94 -1.50 20.24 10.67
CA TYR A 94 -2.76 20.93 10.91
C TYR A 94 -3.17 21.70 9.66
N GLU A 95 -4.47 21.70 9.35
CA GLU A 95 -5.00 22.38 8.17
C GLU A 95 -5.17 23.89 8.43
N ASP A 96 -5.19 24.69 7.36
CA ASP A 96 -5.47 26.13 7.44
C ASP A 96 -6.76 26.42 8.22
N GLY A 97 -6.67 27.35 9.17
CA GLY A 97 -7.74 27.73 10.08
C GLY A 97 -7.90 26.82 11.30
N GLU A 98 -7.20 25.70 11.37
CA GLU A 98 -7.24 24.83 12.54
C GLU A 98 -6.55 25.48 13.75
N THR A 99 -7.12 25.26 14.94
CA THR A 99 -6.58 25.76 16.20
C THR A 99 -6.36 24.64 17.19
N VAL A 100 -5.18 24.60 17.81
CA VAL A 100 -4.84 23.65 18.88
C VAL A 100 -4.44 24.41 20.14
N THR A 101 -4.71 23.84 21.32
CA THR A 101 -4.24 24.41 22.59
C THR A 101 -3.15 23.52 23.16
N VAL A 102 -1.94 24.06 23.25
CA VAL A 102 -0.74 23.37 23.75
C VAL A 102 -0.30 24.09 25.01
N GLU A 103 -0.26 23.36 26.13
CA GLU A 103 0.13 23.91 27.44
C GLU A 103 -0.66 25.17 27.88
N GLY A 104 -1.91 25.30 27.42
CA GLY A 104 -2.77 26.45 27.71
C GLY A 104 -2.54 27.66 26.79
N VAL A 105 -1.68 27.55 25.78
CA VAL A 105 -1.52 28.53 24.70
C VAL A 105 -2.28 28.06 23.48
N THR A 106 -3.14 28.92 22.93
CA THR A 106 -3.84 28.63 21.67
C THR A 106 -2.94 28.99 20.49
N CYS A 107 -2.74 28.00 19.61
CA CYS A 107 -2.03 28.12 18.35
C CYS A 107 -3.02 27.98 17.20
N HIS A 108 -2.81 28.76 16.13
CA HIS A 108 -3.60 28.67 14.91
C HIS A 108 -2.71 28.41 13.70
N CYS A 109 -3.25 27.67 12.74
CA CYS A 109 -2.62 27.47 11.45
C CYS A 109 -3.15 28.50 10.44
N LYS A 110 -2.24 29.11 9.67
CA LYS A 110 -2.55 29.98 8.53
C LYS A 110 -2.39 29.25 7.17
N GLY A 111 -1.79 28.06 7.20
CA GLY A 111 -1.40 27.30 6.03
C GLY A 111 -0.18 27.90 5.31
N SER A 112 0.68 27.02 4.80
CA SER A 112 1.78 27.42 3.92
C SER A 112 1.31 27.70 2.49
N GLU A 113 2.01 28.61 1.79
CA GLU A 113 1.84 28.84 0.35
C GLU A 113 2.75 27.93 -0.49
N ASP A 114 3.67 27.21 0.15
CA ASP A 114 4.68 26.35 -0.46
C ASP A 114 4.43 24.86 -0.11
N ILE A 115 5.21 23.97 -0.74
CA ILE A 115 5.17 22.51 -0.49
C ILE A 115 5.70 22.10 0.89
N GLU A 116 6.27 23.04 1.65
CA GLU A 116 6.74 22.82 3.02
C GLU A 116 5.73 23.42 4.00
N PRO A 117 5.25 22.68 5.02
CA PRO A 117 4.29 23.22 5.97
C PRO A 117 4.93 24.29 6.86
N ASP A 118 4.14 25.32 7.19
CA ASP A 118 4.59 26.43 8.03
C ASP A 118 4.50 26.09 9.52
N PRO A 119 5.28 26.73 10.41
CA PRO A 119 5.09 26.54 11.85
C PRO A 119 3.75 27.13 12.32
N MET A 120 3.11 26.49 13.30
CA MET A 120 1.90 27.05 13.92
C MET A 120 2.15 28.39 14.67
N ILE A 121 1.16 29.29 14.65
CA ILE A 121 1.24 30.62 15.27
C ILE A 121 0.55 30.62 16.64
N CYS A 122 1.32 30.69 17.73
CA CYS A 122 0.82 30.61 19.10
C CYS A 122 0.72 31.98 19.79
N THR A 123 -0.48 32.37 20.23
CA THR A 123 -0.69 33.63 20.98
C THR A 123 -0.44 33.41 22.47
N GLY A 124 0.78 33.69 22.94
CA GLY A 124 1.14 33.55 24.36
C GLY A 124 2.63 33.48 24.65
N SER A 125 3.47 33.22 23.64
CA SER A 125 4.92 33.25 23.82
C SER A 125 5.47 34.67 23.64
N SER A 126 5.20 35.53 24.62
CA SER A 126 5.93 36.80 24.80
C SER A 126 7.09 36.63 25.77
N THR A 127 7.95 35.65 25.50
CA THR A 127 9.36 35.75 25.86
C THR A 127 10.10 35.16 24.67
N ALA A 128 10.72 36.00 23.85
CA ALA A 128 11.55 35.52 22.75
C ALA A 128 12.58 34.53 23.32
N PRO A 129 12.56 33.24 22.96
CA PRO A 129 13.73 32.43 23.17
C PRO A 129 14.77 32.96 22.18
N VAL A 130 15.88 33.47 22.71
CA VAL A 130 17.11 33.59 21.94
C VAL A 130 17.36 32.21 21.34
N ILE A 131 17.14 32.06 20.04
CA ILE A 131 17.53 30.87 19.29
C ILE A 131 19.05 30.87 19.30
N THR A 132 19.62 30.33 20.37
CA THR A 132 20.99 29.84 20.33
C THR A 132 20.87 28.56 19.55
N THR A 133 21.14 28.60 18.25
CA THR A 133 21.38 27.42 17.42
C THR A 133 22.54 26.66 18.04
N THR A 134 22.23 25.81 19.02
CA THR A 134 23.13 24.77 19.45
C THR A 134 22.86 23.65 18.47
N THR A 135 23.64 23.65 17.40
CA THR A 135 23.82 22.49 16.52
C THR A 135 24.36 21.36 17.38
N THR A 136 23.46 20.72 18.12
CA THR A 136 23.71 19.42 18.72
C THR A 136 23.59 18.45 17.57
N ALA A 137 24.73 17.89 17.16
CA ALA A 137 24.79 16.83 16.17
C ALA A 137 23.69 15.78 16.47
N PRO A 138 22.97 15.29 15.45
CA PRO A 138 21.91 14.32 15.65
C PRO A 138 22.49 13.13 16.43
N GLN A 139 21.93 12.87 17.61
CA GLN A 139 22.25 11.68 18.37
C GLN A 139 21.65 10.49 17.60
N THR A 140 22.51 9.86 16.80
CA THR A 140 22.31 8.63 16.02
C THR A 140 22.10 7.39 16.91
N ALA A 141 21.26 7.48 17.94
CA ALA A 141 21.00 6.37 18.86
C ALA A 141 19.58 5.78 18.74
N GLY A 142 18.67 6.45 18.02
CA GLY A 142 17.29 5.98 17.79
C GLY A 142 17.00 5.47 16.38
N VAL A 143 17.79 5.88 15.38
CA VAL A 143 17.55 5.55 13.96
C VAL A 143 17.97 4.10 13.64
N GLU A 144 18.95 3.55 14.36
CA GLU A 144 19.38 2.15 14.17
C GLU A 144 18.28 1.15 14.58
N GLN A 145 17.40 1.50 15.53
CA GLN A 145 16.38 0.56 16.02
C GLN A 145 15.21 0.37 15.06
N GLU A 146 14.89 1.35 14.20
CA GLU A 146 13.86 1.18 13.16
C GLU A 146 14.40 0.48 11.91
N ALA A 147 15.67 0.72 11.55
CA ALA A 147 16.33 0.00 10.46
C ALA A 147 16.39 -1.52 10.72
N ASP A 148 16.69 -1.93 11.95
CA ASP A 148 16.73 -3.35 12.33
C ASP A 148 15.37 -4.03 12.24
N LYS A 149 14.28 -3.33 12.61
CA LYS A 149 12.91 -3.88 12.47
C LYS A 149 12.52 -4.06 11.01
N MET A 150 12.92 -3.13 10.15
CA MET A 150 12.65 -3.20 8.72
C MET A 150 13.42 -4.34 8.06
N GLN A 151 14.66 -4.60 8.50
CA GLN A 151 15.45 -5.73 8.01
C GLN A 151 14.84 -7.08 8.40
N VAL A 152 14.41 -7.25 9.66
CA VAL A 152 13.74 -8.48 10.12
C VAL A 152 12.44 -8.75 9.35
N TRP A 153 11.68 -7.70 9.03
CA TRP A 153 10.48 -7.84 8.21
C TRP A 153 10.82 -8.31 6.78
N TYR A 154 11.85 -7.70 6.16
CA TYR A 154 12.28 -8.05 4.81
C TYR A 154 12.80 -9.49 4.70
N ASP A 155 13.55 -9.96 5.70
CA ASP A 155 14.06 -11.33 5.75
C ASP A 155 12.91 -12.35 5.87
N ASN A 156 11.93 -12.08 6.75
CA ASN A 156 10.73 -12.91 6.90
C ASN A 156 9.91 -12.97 5.61
N PHE A 157 9.74 -11.83 4.93
CA PHE A 157 9.03 -11.76 3.66
C PHE A 157 9.74 -12.59 2.58
N THR A 158 11.05 -12.45 2.46
CA THR A 158 11.86 -13.18 1.48
C THR A 158 11.82 -14.69 1.70
N GLN A 159 11.87 -15.13 2.97
CA GLN A 159 11.74 -16.54 3.31
C GLN A 159 10.36 -17.10 2.90
N LEU A 160 9.29 -16.37 3.19
CA LEU A 160 7.93 -16.79 2.83
C LEU A 160 7.75 -16.92 1.30
N MET A 161 8.32 -16.00 0.53
CA MET A 161 8.31 -16.05 -0.93
C MET A 161 9.09 -17.26 -1.47
N ALA A 162 10.24 -17.59 -0.87
CA ALA A 162 11.02 -18.76 -1.26
C ALA A 162 10.26 -20.08 -0.98
N GLU A 163 9.59 -20.19 0.18
CA GLU A 163 8.77 -21.35 0.52
C GLU A 163 7.58 -21.51 -0.44
N MET A 164 6.96 -20.41 -0.84
CA MET A 164 5.86 -20.40 -1.83
C MET A 164 6.33 -20.89 -3.21
N LEU A 165 7.49 -20.44 -3.69
CA LEU A 165 8.08 -20.89 -4.95
C LEU A 165 8.31 -22.40 -4.97
N VAL A 166 8.88 -22.97 -3.89
CA VAL A 166 9.10 -24.41 -3.76
C VAL A 166 7.76 -25.18 -3.77
N ALA A 167 6.72 -24.64 -3.14
CA ALA A 167 5.39 -25.23 -3.16
C ALA A 167 4.79 -25.26 -4.58
N VAL A 168 4.94 -24.17 -5.34
CA VAL A 168 4.48 -24.05 -6.73
C VAL A 168 5.21 -25.05 -7.64
N GLU A 169 6.53 -25.19 -7.50
CA GLU A 169 7.30 -26.18 -8.28
C GLU A 169 6.83 -27.61 -8.01
N LYS A 170 6.57 -27.97 -6.74
CA LYS A 170 6.05 -29.29 -6.37
C LYS A 170 4.66 -29.54 -6.96
N LEU A 171 3.79 -28.53 -6.99
CA LEU A 171 2.49 -28.63 -7.64
C LEU A 171 2.62 -28.83 -9.16
N GLY A 172 3.58 -28.15 -9.79
CA GLY A 172 3.92 -28.35 -11.21
C GLY A 172 4.30 -29.81 -11.52
N GLN A 173 5.13 -30.42 -10.67
CA GLN A 173 5.54 -31.82 -10.81
C GLN A 173 4.36 -32.80 -10.65
N CYS A 174 3.34 -32.47 -9.85
CA CYS A 174 2.13 -33.27 -9.73
C CYS A 174 1.22 -33.16 -10.97
N SER A 175 1.28 -32.04 -11.71
CA SER A 175 0.48 -31.81 -12.92
C SER A 175 1.07 -32.48 -14.18
N ALA A 176 2.39 -32.70 -14.20
CA ALA A 176 3.08 -33.46 -15.24
C ALA A 176 2.96 -34.97 -14.98
N GLY A 177 1.74 -35.50 -15.07
CA GLY A 177 1.53 -36.95 -15.09
C GLY A 177 2.31 -37.60 -16.24
N PRO A 178 2.75 -38.87 -16.10
CA PRO A 178 3.52 -39.55 -17.12
C PRO A 178 2.72 -39.57 -18.42
N ALA A 179 3.24 -38.93 -19.46
CA ALA A 179 2.69 -39.00 -20.81
C ALA A 179 2.51 -40.48 -21.15
N ALA A 180 1.27 -40.92 -21.26
CA ALA A 180 0.93 -42.29 -21.61
C ALA A 180 1.56 -42.57 -22.98
N SER A 181 2.69 -43.28 -22.97
CA SER A 181 3.36 -43.74 -24.17
C SER A 181 2.47 -44.82 -24.80
N ALA A 182 1.60 -44.39 -25.71
CA ALA A 182 0.81 -45.27 -26.55
C ALA A 182 1.75 -45.96 -27.54
N LYS A 183 2.26 -47.13 -27.16
CA LYS A 183 2.93 -48.06 -28.10
C LYS A 183 1.86 -48.66 -29.01
N GLY A 184 1.81 -48.19 -30.24
CA GLY A 184 1.04 -48.80 -31.32
C GLY A 184 1.63 -50.16 -31.70
N THR A 185 0.77 -51.17 -31.74
CA THR A 185 0.92 -52.43 -32.46
C THR A 185 0.84 -52.25 -33.97
#